data_AF-A0A6H2F1E2-F1
#
_entry.id   AF-A0A6H2F1E2-F1
#
_cell.length_a   1.000
_cell.length_b   1.000
_cell.length_c   1.000
_cell.angle_alpha   90.00
_cell.angle_beta   90.00
_cell.angle_gamma   90.00
#
_symmetry.space_group_name_H-M   'P 1'
#
loop_
_entity.id
_entity.type
_entity.pdbx_description
1 polymer ?
#
loop_
_entity_poly.entity_id
_entity_poly.type
_entity_poly.pdbx_seq_one_letter_code
_entity_poly.pdbx_strand_id
1 'polypeptide(L)' 'MKEISMIGDDLSFNNGIGIFIKNGQSIPVSVGQPTLKINKMTVGGTKKIS' A
#
# COMPACT_ATOMS: atom_id res chain seq x y z
N MET A 1 9.39 -5.94 -2.50
CA MET A 1 8.76 -7.27 -2.25
C MET A 1 9.63 -8.21 -1.42
N LYS A 2 10.95 -8.25 -1.61
CA LYS A 2 11.85 -9.13 -0.83
C LYS A 2 11.82 -8.92 0.69
N GLU A 3 11.43 -7.73 1.16
CA GLU A 3 11.38 -7.37 2.59
C GLU A 3 10.07 -7.75 3.30
N ILE A 4 9.12 -8.37 2.60
CA ILE A 4 7.89 -8.89 3.23
C ILE A 4 8.25 -10.17 3.97
N SER A 5 8.05 -10.20 5.29
CA SER A 5 8.45 -11.33 6.14
C SER A 5 7.28 -12.15 6.68
N MET A 6 6.07 -11.58 6.67
CA MET A 6 4.84 -12.29 7.05
C MET A 6 3.67 -11.80 6.19
N ILE A 7 2.74 -12.71 5.92
CA ILE A 7 1.52 -12.51 5.16
C ILE A 7 0.36 -13.07 6.00
N GLY A 8 -0.65 -12.24 6.26
CA GLY A 8 -1.89 -12.63 6.95
C GLY A 8 -2.84 -13.41 6.05
N ASP A 9 -3.81 -14.08 6.66
CA ASP A 9 -4.88 -14.86 6.01
C ASP A 9 -6.16 -14.03 5.77
N ASP A 10 -6.06 -12.71 5.86
CA ASP A 10 -7.15 -11.74 5.91
C ASP A 10 -7.23 -10.87 4.63
N LEU A 11 -7.13 -11.50 3.45
CA LEU A 11 -7.20 -10.79 2.18
C LEU A 11 -8.52 -10.01 2.05
N SER A 12 -8.39 -8.71 1.78
CA SER A 12 -9.52 -7.84 1.46
C SER A 12 -9.21 -6.90 0.29
N PHE A 13 -10.26 -6.40 -0.35
CA PHE A 13 -10.18 -5.35 -1.37
C PHE A 13 -10.53 -4.00 -0.75
N ASN A 14 -10.05 -2.93 -1.35
CA ASN A 14 -10.39 -1.59 -0.91
C ASN A 14 -11.91 -1.33 -1.03
N ASN A 15 -12.49 -0.62 -0.06
CA ASN A 15 -13.93 -0.34 0.00
C ASN A 15 -14.41 0.71 -1.04
N GLY A 16 -13.62 0.98 -2.09
CA GLY A 16 -13.90 2.03 -3.05
C GLY A 16 -13.20 1.78 -4.38
N ILE A 17 -13.15 2.81 -5.23
CA ILE A 17 -12.48 2.75 -6.54
C ILE A 17 -11.32 3.74 -6.52
N GLY A 18 -10.11 3.24 -6.78
CA GLY A 18 -8.93 4.08 -7.05
C GLY A 18 -8.87 4.46 -8.52
N ILE A 19 -8.15 5.52 -8.85
CA ILE A 19 -7.89 5.90 -10.25
C ILE A 19 -6.43 5.60 -10.57
N PHE A 20 -6.20 4.72 -11.53
CA PHE A 20 -4.89 4.53 -12.13
C PHE A 20 -4.70 5.57 -13.25
N ILE A 21 -3.64 6.37 -13.14
CA ILE A 21 -3.31 7.39 -14.13
C ILE A 21 -1.99 7.03 -14.80
N LYS A 22 -2.01 6.92 -16.13
CA LYS A 22 -0.80 6.71 -16.93
C LYS A 22 -0.96 7.41 -18.27
N ASN A 23 0.07 8.18 -18.66
CA ASN A 23 0.10 8.90 -19.94
C ASN A 23 -1.16 9.74 -20.21
N GLY A 24 -1.72 10.36 -19.18
CA GLY A 24 -2.94 11.19 -19.28
C GLY A 24 -4.27 10.43 -19.31
N GLN A 25 -4.27 9.09 -19.37
CA GLN A 25 -5.48 8.28 -19.25
C GLN A 25 -5.82 8.02 -17.79
N SER A 26 -7.11 8.07 -17.46
CA SER A 26 -7.65 7.76 -16.13
C SER A 26 -8.50 6.50 -16.19
N ILE A 27 -8.11 5.47 -15.44
CA ILE A 27 -8.77 4.16 -15.45
C ILE A 27 -9.22 3.84 -14.02
N PRO A 28 -10.50 3.55 -13.77
CA PRO A 28 -10.96 3.09 -12.47
C PRO A 28 -10.38 1.69 -12.17
N VAL A 29 -9.78 1.53 -11.00
CA VAL A 29 -9.15 0.28 -10.55
C VAL A 29 -9.49 -0.01 -9.08
N SER A 30 -9.51 -1.29 -8.74
CA SER A 30 -9.56 -1.77 -7.35
C SER A 30 -8.23 -2.43 -6.98
N VAL A 31 -7.85 -2.36 -5.72
CA VAL A 31 -6.64 -3.00 -5.18
C VAL A 31 -6.99 -3.86 -3.97
N GLY A 32 -6.25 -4.93 -3.75
CA GLY A 32 -6.44 -5.82 -2.61
C GLY A 32 -5.12 -6.35 -2.07
N GLN A 33 -5.06 -6.50 -0.76
CA GLN A 33 -3.92 -7.10 -0.04
C GLN A 33 -4.41 -7.67 1.30
N PRO A 34 -3.78 -8.75 1.79
CA PRO A 34 -3.91 -9.13 3.19
C PRO A 34 -3.07 -8.21 4.07
N THR A 35 -3.11 -8.42 5.39
CA THR A 35 -2.15 -7.79 6.29
C THR A 35 -0.73 -8.29 5.97
N LEU A 36 0.25 -7.37 5.89
CA LEU A 36 1.65 -7.69 5.57
C LEU A 36 2.59 -7.11 6.64
N LYS A 37 3.64 -7.86 7.00
CA LYS A 37 4.78 -7.31 7.74
C LYS A 37 5.94 -7.04 6.79
N ILE A 38 6.41 -5.79 6.77
CA ILE A 38 7.61 -5.39 6.01
C ILE A 38 8.73 -5.11 7.01
N ASN A 39 9.83 -5.86 6.91
CA ASN A 39 10.93 -5.76 7.88
C ASN A 39 11.70 -4.44 7.78
N LYS A 40 11.86 -3.90 6.58
CA LYS A 40 12.63 -2.68 6.33
C LYS A 40 11.90 -1.77 5.35
N MET A 41 11.53 -0.59 5.84
CA MET A 41 10.97 0.49 5.05
C MET A 41 11.39 1.82 5.66
N THR A 42 11.87 2.75 4.83
CA THR A 42 12.14 4.11 5.27
C THR A 42 10.82 4.86 5.42
N VAL A 43 10.60 5.50 6.58
CA VAL A 43 9.41 6.31 6.85
C VAL A 43 9.82 7.79 6.87
N GLY A 44 9.18 8.62 6.05
CA GLY A 44 9.43 10.07 5.95
C GLY A 44 8.85 10.87 7.11
N GLY A 45 9.35 10.63 8.33
CA GLY A 45 8.92 11.34 9.54
C GLY A 45 9.40 12.80 9.61
N THR A 46 8.85 13.57 10.55
CA THR A 46 9.27 14.95 10.85
C THR A 46 10.06 15.02 12.15
N LYS A 47 10.90 16.06 12.30
CA LYS A 47 11.58 16.33 13.58
C LYS A 47 10.55 16.78 14.61
N LYS A 48 10.52 16.12 15.77
CA LYS A 48 9.80 16.63 16.94
C LYS A 48 10.59 17.82 17.49
N ILE A 49 10.05 19.03 17.37
CA ILE A 49 10.57 20.20 18.08
C ILE A 49 9.95 20.13 19.47
N SER A 50 10.77 19.78 20.47
CA SER A 50 10.43 19.83 21.89
C SER A 50 10.87 21.17 22.47
#